data_AF-A0A924LSG1-F1
#
_entry.id   AF-A0A924LSG1-F1
#
_cell.length_a   1.000
_cell.length_b   1.000
_cell.length_c   1.000
_cell.angle_alpha   90.00
_cell.angle_beta   90.00
_cell.angle_gamma   90.00
#
_symmetry.space_group_name_H-M   'P 1'
#
loop_
_entity.id
_entity.type
_entity.pdbx_description
1 polymer ?
#
loop_
_entity_poly.entity_id
_entity_poly.type
_entity_poly.pdbx_seq_one_letter_code
_entity_poly.pdbx_strand_id
1 'polypeptide(L)'
;CLIENEIEKVFNDNSKNSYNTDYQNILDYFGYSGTIKCGLLFFDYYNANSIDCSDLILQDNQEIFFAELLLYFQKVKKEEQVDYMISNPPNPYENLDEEALNKINEIQKQLSELKQNGQLLFALPILKELLEKEINKIDFNSENNLLIDKDFRILLPNFNNLEIQLSHLTKAIYILFYNNSQGINIKHLYAYKKEIVSLYAGISNQMDYDKMLQSIEDLVRPDSKAIYTHISRIKSAFYKQMDYKFADKFIVNSANFGNDYKFIPILKNKIDQEEEFHPDVTFDL
;
A
#
# COMPACT_ATOMS: atom_id res chain seq x y z
N CYS A 1 1.59 26.53 -12.55
CA CYS A 1 1.10 27.72 -13.26
C CYS A 1 -0.43 27.74 -13.43
N LEU A 2 -1.03 26.84 -14.23
CA LEU A 2 -2.49 26.89 -14.49
C LEU A 2 -3.35 26.70 -13.23
N ILE A 3 -2.93 25.83 -12.29
CA ILE A 3 -3.68 25.54 -11.06
C ILE A 3 -3.67 26.73 -10.10
N GLU A 4 -2.56 27.47 -9.98
CA GLU A 4 -2.49 28.68 -9.14
C GLU A 4 -3.48 29.75 -9.62
N ASN A 5 -3.55 30.00 -10.93
CA ASN A 5 -4.43 31.02 -11.52
C ASN A 5 -5.93 30.72 -11.38
N GLU A 6 -6.31 29.45 -11.22
CA GLU A 6 -7.70 29.06 -10.93
C GLU A 6 -7.99 29.21 -9.42
N ILE A 7 -7.06 28.78 -8.56
CA ILE A 7 -7.16 28.93 -7.10
C ILE A 7 -7.24 30.42 -6.70
N GLU A 8 -6.41 31.30 -7.28
CA GLU A 8 -6.48 32.74 -7.00
C GLU A 8 -7.83 33.37 -7.33
N LYS A 9 -8.57 32.87 -8.34
CA LYS A 9 -9.92 33.39 -8.63
C LYS A 9 -10.92 33.03 -7.55
N VAL A 10 -10.88 31.78 -7.06
CA VAL A 10 -11.80 31.28 -6.02
C VAL A 10 -11.62 32.06 -4.71
N PHE A 11 -10.40 32.47 -4.37
CA PHE A 11 -10.12 33.23 -3.14
C PHE A 11 -10.28 34.75 -3.24
N ASN A 12 -10.31 35.34 -4.44
CA ASN A 12 -10.39 36.80 -4.60
C ASN A 12 -11.82 37.37 -4.63
N ASP A 13 -12.86 36.56 -4.89
CA ASP A 13 -14.24 37.06 -4.93
C ASP A 13 -14.80 37.28 -3.51
N ASN A 14 -14.66 38.51 -3.01
CA ASN A 14 -15.04 38.93 -1.66
C ASN A 14 -16.57 39.18 -1.52
N SER A 15 -17.42 38.52 -2.31
CA SER A 15 -18.87 38.75 -2.36
C SER A 15 -19.70 37.78 -1.50
N LYS A 16 -19.70 38.00 -0.18
CA LYS A 16 -20.71 37.55 0.80
C LYS A 16 -21.12 36.06 0.77
N ASN A 17 -20.54 35.27 1.67
CA ASN A 17 -21.14 34.03 2.23
C ASN A 17 -21.50 32.89 1.23
N SER A 18 -20.98 32.87 0.00
CA SER A 18 -21.22 31.76 -0.96
C SER A 18 -20.52 30.44 -0.57
N TYR A 19 -19.43 30.51 0.21
CA TYR A 19 -18.44 29.45 0.42
C TYR A 19 -19.00 28.07 0.81
N ASN A 20 -20.19 28.01 1.42
CA ASN A 20 -20.76 26.77 1.96
C ASN A 20 -21.23 25.77 0.88
N THR A 21 -21.34 26.19 -0.38
CA THR A 21 -21.76 25.33 -1.51
C THR A 21 -20.56 24.80 -2.31
N ASP A 22 -19.45 25.52 -2.30
CA ASP A 22 -18.37 25.30 -3.26
C ASP A 22 -17.33 24.27 -2.78
N TYR A 23 -17.02 24.23 -1.47
CA TYR A 23 -16.11 23.22 -0.94
C TYR A 23 -16.72 21.80 -0.92
N GLN A 24 -18.03 21.65 -0.80
CA GLN A 24 -18.64 20.32 -0.69
C GLN A 24 -18.45 19.52 -1.98
N ASN A 25 -18.57 20.16 -3.15
CA ASN A 25 -18.26 19.54 -4.44
C ASN A 25 -16.79 19.05 -4.53
N ILE A 26 -15.87 19.74 -3.85
CA ILE A 26 -14.44 19.36 -3.79
C ILE A 26 -14.26 18.16 -2.84
N LEU A 27 -14.91 18.16 -1.67
CA LEU A 27 -14.90 17.04 -0.73
C LEU A 27 -15.52 15.78 -1.34
N ASP A 28 -16.68 15.90 -1.98
CA ASP A 28 -17.39 14.81 -2.65
C ASP A 28 -16.57 14.23 -3.81
N TYR A 29 -15.83 15.07 -4.54
CA TYR A 29 -14.91 14.63 -5.60
C TYR A 29 -13.75 13.78 -5.04
N PHE A 30 -13.23 14.13 -3.85
CA PHE A 30 -12.23 13.32 -3.13
C PHE A 30 -12.84 12.15 -2.33
N GLY A 31 -14.18 11.96 -2.35
CA GLY A 31 -14.86 10.91 -1.60
C GLY A 31 -14.90 11.13 -0.08
N TYR A 32 -14.65 12.36 0.38
CA TYR A 32 -14.60 12.69 1.80
C TYR A 32 -16.01 12.67 2.41
N SER A 33 -16.22 11.78 3.39
CA SER A 33 -17.51 11.54 4.06
C SER A 33 -17.46 11.80 5.58
N GLY A 34 -16.40 12.45 6.07
CA GLY A 34 -16.23 12.80 7.48
C GLY A 34 -16.98 14.06 7.91
N THR A 35 -16.85 14.42 9.19
CA THR A 35 -17.62 15.50 9.82
C THR A 35 -16.90 16.85 9.93
N ILE A 36 -15.68 16.97 9.40
CA ILE A 36 -14.86 18.18 9.49
C ILE A 36 -15.46 19.28 8.60
N LYS A 37 -15.66 20.49 9.15
CA LYS A 37 -16.31 21.63 8.45
C LYS A 37 -15.35 22.73 8.04
N CYS A 38 -14.19 22.79 8.68
CA CYS A 38 -13.09 23.69 8.40
C CYS A 38 -11.78 22.96 8.78
N GLY A 39 -10.73 23.11 8.00
CA GLY A 39 -9.57 22.24 8.12
C GLY A 39 -8.50 22.50 7.07
N LEU A 40 -7.39 21.77 7.19
CA LEU A 40 -6.35 21.70 6.17
C LEU A 40 -6.37 20.32 5.50
N LEU A 41 -6.38 20.33 4.16
CA LEU A 41 -6.22 19.13 3.33
C LEU A 41 -4.77 19.01 2.87
N PHE A 42 -4.21 17.81 3.00
CA PHE A 42 -2.84 17.49 2.64
C PHE A 42 -2.82 16.33 1.66
N PHE A 43 -2.07 16.50 0.57
CA PHE A 43 -1.87 15.47 -0.44
C PHE A 43 -0.41 15.07 -0.40
N ASP A 44 -0.13 13.86 0.06
CA ASP A 44 1.15 13.20 -0.22
C ASP A 44 1.04 12.43 -1.56
N TYR A 45 2.10 11.77 -2.02
CA TYR A 45 2.05 11.02 -3.29
C TYR A 45 1.02 9.88 -3.28
N TYR A 46 0.63 9.42 -2.10
CA TYR A 46 -0.09 8.17 -1.88
C TYR A 46 -1.50 8.40 -1.32
N ASN A 47 -1.67 9.36 -0.40
CA ASN A 47 -2.90 9.61 0.37
C ASN A 47 -3.38 11.08 0.31
N ALA A 48 -4.67 11.27 0.61
CA ALA A 48 -5.24 12.56 1.00
C ALA A 48 -5.57 12.52 2.51
N ASN A 49 -5.00 13.42 3.30
CA ASN A 49 -5.18 13.53 4.74
C ASN A 49 -5.88 14.84 5.10
N SER A 50 -6.67 14.86 6.17
CA SER A 50 -7.38 16.05 6.65
C SER A 50 -7.13 16.30 8.14
N ILE A 51 -6.79 17.53 8.52
CA ILE A 51 -6.77 17.98 9.93
C ILE A 51 -7.92 18.97 10.14
N ASP A 52 -8.70 18.77 11.21
CA ASP A 52 -9.78 19.69 11.63
C ASP A 52 -9.18 20.98 12.21
N CYS A 53 -9.67 22.13 11.74
CA CYS A 53 -9.26 23.46 12.18
C CYS A 53 -10.47 24.25 12.70
N SER A 54 -11.17 23.74 13.71
CA SER A 54 -12.20 24.52 14.42
C SER A 54 -11.68 25.90 14.86
N ASP A 55 -12.53 26.93 14.76
CA ASP A 55 -12.16 28.33 15.03
C ASP A 55 -11.58 28.55 16.44
N LEU A 56 -11.94 27.69 17.41
CA LEU A 56 -11.42 27.70 18.78
C LEU A 56 -9.91 27.39 18.84
N ILE A 57 -9.46 26.38 18.09
CA ILE A 57 -8.03 26.00 18.02
C ILE A 57 -7.20 27.16 17.43
N LEU A 58 -7.75 27.83 16.42
CA LEU A 58 -7.14 28.99 15.77
C LEU A 58 -7.28 30.30 16.57
N GLN A 59 -8.05 30.35 17.65
CA GLN A 59 -8.13 31.50 18.55
C GLN A 59 -7.15 31.38 19.72
N ASP A 60 -7.05 30.20 20.35
CA ASP A 60 -6.28 30.05 21.58
C ASP A 60 -4.78 29.75 21.38
N ASN A 61 -4.36 29.04 20.30
CA ASN A 61 -2.98 28.53 20.19
C ASN A 61 -2.43 28.36 18.76
N GLN A 62 -2.48 29.43 17.95
CA GLN A 62 -1.98 29.43 16.56
C GLN A 62 -0.53 28.95 16.41
N GLU A 63 0.40 29.43 17.25
CA GLU A 63 1.82 29.05 17.14
C GLU A 63 2.05 27.55 17.43
N ILE A 64 1.32 26.97 18.38
CA ILE A 64 1.43 25.53 18.70
C ILE A 64 0.88 24.70 17.54
N PHE A 65 -0.29 25.07 17.00
CA PHE A 65 -0.86 24.39 15.84
C PHE A 65 0.11 24.34 14.64
N PHE A 66 0.74 25.47 14.29
CA PHE A 66 1.73 25.50 13.21
C PHE A 66 3.04 24.77 13.58
N ALA A 67 3.46 24.76 14.85
CA ALA A 67 4.62 24.00 15.30
C ALA A 67 4.41 22.48 15.22
N GLU A 68 3.25 21.97 15.64
CA GLU A 68 2.86 20.56 15.51
C GLU A 68 2.72 20.16 14.04
N LEU A 69 2.15 21.02 13.20
CA LEU A 69 2.06 20.80 11.76
C LEU A 69 3.45 20.73 11.11
N LEU A 70 4.39 21.60 11.50
CA LEU A 70 5.77 21.55 11.04
C LEU A 70 6.51 20.29 11.51
N LEU A 71 6.25 19.81 12.73
CA LEU A 71 6.79 18.54 13.23
C LEU A 71 6.24 17.33 12.45
N TYR A 72 4.95 17.33 12.12
CA TYR A 72 4.34 16.33 11.23
C TYR A 72 5.04 16.30 9.87
N PHE A 73 5.20 17.44 9.19
CA PHE A 73 5.91 17.49 7.90
C PHE A 73 7.40 17.11 8.00
N GLN A 74 8.08 17.41 9.12
CA GLN A 74 9.45 16.95 9.36
C GLN A 74 9.55 15.44 9.61
N LYS A 75 8.48 14.81 10.12
CA LYS A 75 8.37 13.35 10.27
C LYS A 75 8.15 12.69 8.90
N VAL A 76 7.17 13.16 8.12
CA VAL A 76 6.89 12.65 6.76
C VAL A 76 8.14 12.74 5.86
N LYS A 77 8.85 13.88 5.85
CA LYS A 77 10.09 14.03 5.07
C LYS A 77 11.26 13.14 5.53
N LYS A 78 11.23 12.64 6.77
CA LYS A 78 12.18 11.61 7.24
C LYS A 78 11.72 10.21 6.86
N GLU A 79 10.42 9.96 6.78
CA GLU A 79 9.85 8.68 6.36
C GLU A 79 10.13 8.42 4.88
N GLU A 80 9.93 9.42 4.00
CA GLU A 80 10.38 9.37 2.60
C GLU A 80 11.88 9.06 2.50
N GLN A 81 12.72 9.71 3.31
CA GLN A 81 14.19 9.62 3.23
C GLN A 81 14.78 8.23 3.49
N VAL A 82 14.04 7.27 4.05
CA VAL A 82 14.58 5.93 4.38
C VAL A 82 14.15 4.83 3.39
N ASP A 83 13.03 4.98 2.68
CA ASP A 83 12.62 4.02 1.64
C ASP A 83 13.48 4.10 0.36
N TYR A 84 14.29 5.17 0.17
CA TYR A 84 15.30 5.28 -0.90
C TYR A 84 16.40 4.17 -0.88
N MET A 85 16.39 3.27 0.11
CA MET A 85 17.12 2.00 0.03
C MET A 85 16.65 1.12 -1.15
N ILE A 86 15.48 1.40 -1.74
CA ILE A 86 15.14 1.00 -3.11
C ILE A 86 15.46 2.17 -4.05
N SER A 87 16.62 2.10 -4.70
CA SER A 87 17.06 3.12 -5.67
C SER A 87 16.24 3.04 -6.97
N ASN A 88 15.13 3.79 -6.98
CA ASN A 88 13.98 3.67 -7.89
C ASN A 88 13.19 2.35 -7.69
N PRO A 89 11.87 2.40 -7.44
CA PRO A 89 11.04 1.20 -7.60
C PRO A 89 11.16 0.68 -9.04
N PRO A 90 11.16 -0.64 -9.27
CA PRO A 90 11.22 -1.17 -10.63
C PRO A 90 9.98 -0.72 -11.41
N ASN A 91 10.16 -0.42 -12.69
CA ASN A 91 9.09 0.06 -13.53
C ASN A 91 8.04 -1.06 -13.72
N PRO A 92 6.77 -0.90 -13.28
CA PRO A 92 5.75 -1.94 -13.43
C PRO A 92 5.41 -2.22 -14.91
N TYR A 93 5.73 -1.30 -15.81
CA TYR A 93 5.58 -1.48 -17.25
C TYR A 93 6.73 -2.30 -17.89
N GLU A 94 7.81 -2.63 -17.16
CA GLU A 94 9.01 -3.32 -17.68
C GLU A 94 8.72 -4.74 -18.22
N ASN A 95 7.72 -5.43 -17.67
CA ASN A 95 7.39 -6.81 -18.01
C ASN A 95 6.12 -6.95 -18.88
N LEU A 96 5.58 -5.83 -19.37
CA LEU A 96 4.45 -5.83 -20.30
C LEU A 96 4.91 -6.08 -21.73
N ASP A 97 4.07 -6.76 -22.52
CA ASP A 97 4.30 -6.88 -23.96
C ASP A 97 4.10 -5.55 -24.71
N GLU A 98 4.59 -5.50 -25.94
CA GLU A 98 4.54 -4.31 -26.79
C GLU A 98 3.10 -3.85 -27.11
N GLU A 99 2.13 -4.77 -27.13
CA GLU A 99 0.72 -4.42 -27.39
C GLU A 99 0.08 -3.74 -26.17
N ALA A 100 0.33 -4.26 -24.97
CA ALA A 100 -0.09 -3.67 -23.70
C ALA A 100 0.58 -2.31 -23.45
N LEU A 101 1.89 -2.19 -23.72
CA LEU A 101 2.62 -0.92 -23.64
C LEU A 101 2.04 0.14 -24.58
N ASN A 102 1.77 -0.22 -25.84
CA ASN A 102 1.18 0.71 -26.81
C ASN A 102 -0.22 1.17 -26.38
N LYS A 103 -1.07 0.29 -25.85
CA LYS A 103 -2.39 0.66 -25.31
C LYS A 103 -2.29 1.62 -24.12
N ILE A 104 -1.37 1.38 -23.18
CA ILE A 104 -1.16 2.28 -22.02
C ILE A 104 -0.67 3.66 -22.47
N ASN A 105 0.27 3.70 -23.42
CA ASN A 105 0.77 4.95 -24.00
C ASN A 105 -0.33 5.71 -24.75
N GLU A 106 -1.22 5.01 -25.46
CA GLU A 106 -2.39 5.63 -26.10
C GLU A 106 -3.36 6.23 -25.08
N ILE A 107 -3.69 5.51 -24.00
CA ILE A 107 -4.54 6.02 -22.91
C ILE A 107 -3.93 7.28 -22.29
N GLN A 108 -2.62 7.27 -21.98
CA GLN A 108 -1.92 8.44 -21.46
C GLN A 108 -1.96 9.64 -22.42
N LYS A 109 -1.83 9.39 -23.73
CA LYS A 109 -1.95 10.42 -24.77
C LYS A 109 -3.36 10.99 -24.82
N GLN A 110 -4.40 10.16 -24.93
CA GLN A 110 -5.80 10.60 -25.01
C GLN A 110 -6.21 11.43 -23.77
N LEU A 111 -5.83 10.98 -22.57
CA LEU A 111 -6.05 11.74 -21.32
C LEU A 111 -5.28 13.08 -21.30
N SER A 112 -4.09 13.13 -21.90
CA SER A 112 -3.30 14.36 -22.02
C SER A 112 -3.91 15.36 -23.02
N GLU A 113 -4.46 14.90 -24.13
CA GLU A 113 -5.17 15.73 -25.11
C GLU A 113 -6.45 16.33 -24.50
N LEU A 114 -7.24 15.51 -23.79
CA LEU A 114 -8.42 15.94 -23.02
C LEU A 114 -8.05 16.93 -21.90
N LYS A 115 -6.86 16.81 -21.29
CA LYS A 115 -6.35 17.77 -20.31
C LYS A 115 -5.97 19.10 -20.95
N GLN A 116 -5.34 19.08 -22.14
CA GLN A 116 -4.88 20.27 -22.85
C GLN A 116 -6.04 21.10 -23.44
N ASN A 117 -7.10 20.44 -23.92
CA ASN A 117 -8.27 21.11 -24.49
C ASN A 117 -9.37 21.45 -23.46
N GLY A 118 -9.13 21.16 -22.17
CA GLY A 118 -10.06 21.42 -21.07
C GLY A 118 -11.22 20.43 -20.92
N GLN A 119 -11.35 19.42 -21.79
CA GLN A 119 -12.47 18.49 -21.80
C GLN A 119 -12.33 17.32 -20.81
N LEU A 120 -11.19 17.17 -20.13
CA LEU A 120 -10.95 16.10 -19.14
C LEU A 120 -12.06 16.00 -18.10
N LEU A 121 -12.64 17.13 -17.66
CA LEU A 121 -13.73 17.17 -16.69
C LEU A 121 -14.97 16.38 -17.14
N PHE A 122 -15.23 16.26 -18.44
CA PHE A 122 -16.33 15.44 -18.98
C PHE A 122 -15.98 13.95 -19.07
N ALA A 123 -14.69 13.60 -19.07
CA ALA A 123 -14.23 12.21 -19.03
C ALA A 123 -14.15 11.66 -17.60
N LEU A 124 -13.91 12.50 -16.59
CA LEU A 124 -13.77 12.06 -15.19
C LEU A 124 -14.95 11.20 -14.66
N PRO A 125 -16.24 11.50 -14.94
CA PRO A 125 -17.35 10.64 -14.51
C PRO A 125 -17.31 9.25 -15.18
N ILE A 126 -16.95 9.19 -16.46
CA ILE A 126 -16.87 7.94 -17.23
C ILE A 126 -15.68 7.10 -16.73
N LEU A 127 -14.54 7.75 -16.48
CA LEU A 127 -13.36 7.11 -15.89
C LEU A 127 -13.67 6.58 -14.48
N LYS A 128 -14.38 7.35 -13.65
CA LYS A 128 -14.85 6.93 -12.32
C LYS A 128 -15.76 5.70 -12.43
N GLU A 129 -16.78 5.73 -13.28
CA GLU A 129 -17.70 4.61 -13.49
C GLU A 129 -16.98 3.33 -13.99
N LEU A 130 -16.00 3.47 -14.90
CA LEU A 130 -15.20 2.35 -15.39
C LEU A 130 -14.28 1.79 -14.30
N LEU A 131 -13.60 2.65 -13.54
CA LEU A 131 -12.75 2.26 -12.42
C LEU A 131 -13.57 1.56 -11.33
N GLU A 132 -14.70 2.12 -10.92
CA GLU A 132 -15.62 1.52 -9.94
C GLU A 132 -16.16 0.17 -10.44
N LYS A 133 -16.48 0.03 -11.73
CA LYS A 133 -16.94 -1.25 -12.31
C LYS A 133 -15.90 -2.36 -12.26
N GLU A 134 -14.62 -2.05 -12.41
CA GLU A 134 -13.55 -3.07 -12.30
C GLU A 134 -13.11 -3.28 -10.84
N ILE A 135 -13.04 -2.22 -10.05
CA ILE A 135 -12.70 -2.28 -8.61
C ILE A 135 -13.75 -3.09 -7.85
N ASN A 136 -15.05 -2.89 -8.11
CA ASN A 136 -16.12 -3.63 -7.43
C ASN A 136 -16.19 -5.13 -7.80
N LYS A 137 -15.39 -5.60 -8.78
CA LYS A 137 -15.20 -7.04 -9.05
C LYS A 137 -14.03 -7.64 -8.24
N ILE A 138 -13.10 -6.81 -7.78
CA ILE A 138 -11.87 -7.21 -7.10
C ILE A 138 -11.95 -6.65 -5.68
N ASP A 139 -12.41 -7.46 -4.73
CA ASP A 139 -12.22 -7.15 -3.31
C ASP A 139 -10.72 -7.20 -2.99
N PHE A 140 -10.00 -6.09 -3.16
CA PHE A 140 -8.57 -5.93 -2.90
C PHE A 140 -8.19 -6.10 -1.41
N ASN A 141 -9.13 -6.41 -0.51
CA ASN A 141 -8.88 -6.69 0.91
C ASN A 141 -9.08 -8.18 1.26
N SER A 142 -9.59 -8.99 0.31
CA SER A 142 -9.76 -10.44 0.46
C SER A 142 -8.43 -11.20 0.49
N GLU A 143 -8.31 -12.18 1.39
CA GLU A 143 -7.21 -13.16 1.32
C GLU A 143 -7.24 -13.98 0.02
N ASN A 144 -8.41 -14.14 -0.61
CA ASN A 144 -8.57 -14.85 -1.88
C ASN A 144 -7.77 -14.24 -3.05
N ASN A 145 -7.22 -13.03 -2.89
CA ASN A 145 -6.27 -12.45 -3.85
C ASN A 145 -4.88 -13.10 -3.83
N LEU A 146 -4.53 -13.89 -2.80
CA LEU A 146 -3.21 -14.49 -2.64
C LEU A 146 -3.34 -15.97 -2.30
N LEU A 147 -2.95 -16.83 -3.25
CA LEU A 147 -2.95 -18.28 -3.10
C LEU A 147 -1.53 -18.81 -3.23
N ILE A 148 -1.11 -19.68 -2.30
CA ILE A 148 0.06 -20.53 -2.48
C ILE A 148 -0.39 -21.96 -2.72
N ASP A 149 -0.01 -22.53 -3.86
CA ASP A 149 -0.43 -23.87 -4.26
C ASP A 149 0.52 -24.98 -3.75
N LYS A 150 0.09 -26.23 -3.95
CA LYS A 150 0.83 -27.46 -3.60
C LYS A 150 2.22 -27.59 -4.26
N ASP A 151 2.47 -26.86 -5.34
CA ASP A 151 3.72 -26.86 -6.08
C ASP A 151 4.55 -25.59 -5.73
N PHE A 152 4.20 -24.93 -4.62
CA PHE A 152 4.78 -23.71 -4.06
C PHE A 152 4.76 -22.50 -5.02
N ARG A 153 3.76 -22.40 -5.89
CA ARG A 153 3.57 -21.23 -6.76
C ARG A 153 2.78 -20.16 -6.01
N ILE A 154 3.26 -18.92 -6.05
CA ILE A 154 2.62 -17.77 -5.42
C ILE A 154 1.75 -17.12 -6.49
N LEU A 155 0.44 -17.34 -6.41
CA LEU A 155 -0.53 -16.98 -7.42
C LEU A 155 -1.44 -15.87 -6.91
N LEU A 156 -1.87 -15.00 -7.82
CA LEU A 156 -2.84 -13.94 -7.55
C LEU A 156 -4.12 -14.21 -8.38
N PRO A 157 -5.11 -14.97 -7.85
CA PRO A 157 -6.20 -15.53 -8.65
C PRO A 157 -7.02 -14.48 -9.40
N ASN A 158 -7.40 -13.40 -8.71
CA ASN A 158 -8.19 -12.29 -9.27
C ASN A 158 -7.44 -11.46 -10.33
N PHE A 159 -6.13 -11.69 -10.51
CA PHE A 159 -5.28 -11.07 -11.52
C PHE A 159 -4.92 -12.09 -12.62
N ASN A 160 -5.91 -12.88 -13.07
CA ASN A 160 -5.75 -13.96 -14.04
C ASN A 160 -4.69 -15.02 -13.62
N ASN A 161 -4.64 -15.34 -12.32
CA ASN A 161 -3.65 -16.26 -11.72
C ASN A 161 -2.17 -15.85 -11.95
N LEU A 162 -1.87 -14.55 -11.95
CA LEU A 162 -0.51 -14.02 -12.09
C LEU A 162 0.45 -14.65 -11.07
N GLU A 163 1.56 -15.24 -11.53
CA GLU A 163 2.53 -15.94 -10.68
C GLU A 163 3.74 -15.05 -10.32
N ILE A 164 3.96 -14.86 -9.02
CA ILE A 164 5.07 -14.06 -8.50
C ILE A 164 6.33 -14.93 -8.37
N GLN A 165 7.25 -14.73 -9.31
CA GLN A 165 8.50 -15.51 -9.38
C GLN A 165 9.53 -15.07 -8.34
N LEU A 166 9.95 -16.01 -7.49
CA LEU A 166 10.94 -15.83 -6.43
C LEU A 166 11.96 -16.99 -6.45
N SER A 167 13.23 -16.67 -6.19
CA SER A 167 14.28 -17.70 -6.01
C SER A 167 13.98 -18.58 -4.80
N HIS A 168 14.34 -19.86 -4.85
CA HIS A 168 13.87 -20.91 -3.92
C HIS A 168 13.93 -20.54 -2.42
N LEU A 169 15.05 -20.00 -1.92
CA LEU A 169 15.15 -19.56 -0.51
C LEU A 169 14.27 -18.32 -0.21
N THR A 170 14.16 -17.39 -1.15
CA THR A 170 13.26 -16.22 -1.03
C THR A 170 11.79 -16.65 -1.03
N LYS A 171 11.44 -17.65 -1.85
CA LYS A 171 10.12 -18.29 -1.90
C LYS A 171 9.81 -19.00 -0.57
N ALA A 172 10.76 -19.75 0.00
CA ALA A 172 10.63 -20.37 1.32
C ALA A 172 10.37 -19.33 2.44
N ILE A 173 11.08 -18.20 2.42
CA ILE A 173 10.86 -17.09 3.37
C ILE A 173 9.50 -16.45 3.17
N TYR A 174 9.02 -16.26 1.94
CA TYR A 174 7.68 -15.74 1.69
C TYR A 174 6.59 -16.68 2.22
N ILE A 175 6.73 -17.98 1.97
CA ILE A 175 5.79 -19.00 2.45
C ILE A 175 5.80 -19.10 3.98
N LEU A 176 6.94 -18.91 4.64
CA LEU A 176 7.01 -18.80 6.11
C LEU A 176 6.10 -17.67 6.63
N PHE A 177 6.14 -16.48 6.01
CA PHE A 177 5.25 -15.37 6.40
C PHE A 177 3.78 -15.59 6.00
N TYR A 178 3.52 -16.36 4.93
CA TYR A 178 2.16 -16.76 4.55
C TYR A 178 1.54 -17.74 5.56
N ASN A 179 2.32 -18.72 6.03
CA ASN A 179 1.91 -19.67 7.08
C ASN A 179 1.66 -18.98 8.44
N ASN A 180 2.40 -17.91 8.73
CA ASN A 180 2.39 -17.20 10.01
C ASN A 180 1.68 -15.84 9.86
N SER A 181 0.37 -15.88 9.58
CA SER A 181 -0.45 -14.74 9.09
C SER A 181 -0.40 -13.45 9.93
N GLN A 182 -0.33 -13.55 11.26
CA GLN A 182 -0.18 -12.37 12.12
C GLN A 182 1.22 -11.75 12.06
N GLY A 183 2.25 -12.55 11.77
CA GLY A 183 3.63 -12.08 11.60
C GLY A 183 4.67 -12.76 12.48
N ILE A 184 5.93 -12.47 12.17
CA ILE A 184 7.12 -12.98 12.85
C ILE A 184 7.99 -11.81 13.31
N ASN A 185 8.45 -11.87 14.57
CA ASN A 185 9.52 -11.00 15.04
C ASN A 185 10.86 -11.49 14.48
N ILE A 186 11.52 -10.71 13.63
CA ILE A 186 12.75 -11.13 12.94
C ILE A 186 13.94 -11.34 13.88
N LYS A 187 13.96 -10.75 15.09
CA LYS A 187 14.94 -11.08 16.14
C LYS A 187 14.79 -12.50 16.69
N HIS A 188 13.63 -13.13 16.46
CA HIS A 188 13.32 -14.50 16.84
C HIS A 188 13.23 -15.45 15.62
N LEU A 189 13.73 -15.05 14.45
CA LEU A 189 13.69 -15.87 13.22
C LEU A 189 14.37 -17.24 13.38
N TYR A 190 15.35 -17.36 14.28
CA TYR A 190 16.01 -18.63 14.64
C TYR A 190 15.04 -19.71 15.14
N ALA A 191 13.90 -19.35 15.73
CA ALA A 191 12.87 -20.31 16.15
C ALA A 191 12.26 -21.05 14.95
N TYR A 192 12.11 -20.35 13.82
CA TYR A 192 11.52 -20.85 12.58
C TYR A 192 12.51 -21.61 11.68
N LYS A 193 13.77 -21.75 12.09
CA LYS A 193 14.84 -22.41 11.33
C LYS A 193 14.43 -23.78 10.76
N LYS A 194 13.72 -24.61 11.55
CA LYS A 194 13.25 -25.93 11.11
C LYS A 194 12.19 -25.85 9.99
N GLU A 195 11.30 -24.88 10.06
CA GLU A 195 10.27 -24.65 9.03
C GLU A 195 10.93 -24.15 7.73
N ILE A 196 11.87 -23.20 7.83
CA ILE A 196 12.65 -22.69 6.69
C ILE A 196 13.43 -23.81 6.00
N VAL A 197 14.05 -24.73 6.76
CA VAL A 197 14.69 -25.94 6.22
C VAL A 197 13.69 -26.81 5.46
N SER A 198 12.53 -27.10 6.06
CA SER A 198 11.50 -27.96 5.46
C SER A 198 10.94 -27.36 4.16
N LEU A 199 10.64 -26.06 4.17
CA LEU A 199 10.14 -25.31 3.01
C LEU A 199 11.20 -25.25 1.90
N TYR A 200 12.43 -24.84 2.21
CA TYR A 200 13.48 -24.70 1.20
C TYR A 200 13.87 -26.05 0.58
N ALA A 201 13.88 -27.15 1.36
CA ALA A 201 14.08 -28.50 0.83
C ALA A 201 12.96 -28.88 -0.17
N GLY A 202 11.69 -28.72 0.21
CA GLY A 202 10.54 -29.06 -0.63
C GLY A 202 10.43 -28.22 -1.91
N ILE A 203 10.80 -26.94 -1.85
CA ILE A 203 10.79 -26.03 -3.01
C ILE A 203 11.94 -26.33 -3.97
N SER A 204 13.13 -26.61 -3.45
CA SER A 204 14.37 -26.58 -4.25
C SER A 204 14.76 -27.90 -4.90
N ASN A 205 14.27 -29.03 -4.37
CA ASN A 205 14.72 -30.38 -4.70
C ASN A 205 16.26 -30.55 -4.65
N GLN A 206 16.96 -29.74 -3.85
CA GLN A 206 18.43 -29.78 -3.78
C GLN A 206 18.96 -30.96 -2.97
N MET A 207 19.85 -31.72 -3.60
CA MET A 207 20.60 -32.82 -2.97
C MET A 207 21.75 -32.34 -2.06
N ASP A 208 22.12 -31.06 -2.12
CA ASP A 208 23.24 -30.45 -1.39
C ASP A 208 22.76 -29.83 -0.07
N TYR A 209 22.41 -30.72 0.87
CA TYR A 209 21.80 -30.36 2.15
C TYR A 209 22.70 -29.46 3.01
N ASP A 210 24.03 -29.62 2.93
CA ASP A 210 24.98 -28.84 3.73
C ASP A 210 25.05 -27.37 3.29
N LYS A 211 25.09 -27.09 1.97
CA LYS A 211 25.01 -25.70 1.48
C LYS A 211 23.66 -25.07 1.78
N MET A 212 22.57 -25.86 1.73
CA MET A 212 21.24 -25.40 2.12
C MET A 212 21.20 -25.01 3.60
N LEU A 213 21.70 -25.86 4.50
CA LEU A 213 21.79 -25.58 5.94
C LEU A 213 22.64 -24.33 6.23
N GLN A 214 23.83 -24.21 5.63
CA GLN A 214 24.69 -23.04 5.83
C GLN A 214 23.98 -21.74 5.41
N SER A 215 23.31 -21.75 4.27
CA SER A 215 22.52 -20.60 3.79
C SER A 215 21.40 -20.18 4.75
N ILE A 216 20.82 -21.14 5.47
CA ILE A 216 19.79 -20.88 6.48
C ILE A 216 20.42 -20.43 7.81
N GLU A 217 21.57 -20.98 8.21
CA GLU A 217 22.31 -20.52 9.40
C GLU A 217 22.68 -19.03 9.25
N ASP A 218 23.26 -18.66 8.12
CA ASP A 218 23.59 -17.27 7.77
C ASP A 218 22.35 -16.36 7.67
N LEU A 219 21.16 -16.91 7.39
CA LEU A 219 19.90 -16.18 7.36
C LEU A 219 19.35 -15.89 8.76
N VAL A 220 19.39 -16.87 9.67
CA VAL A 220 18.65 -16.81 10.95
C VAL A 220 19.47 -16.34 12.15
N ARG A 221 20.78 -16.07 12.01
CA ARG A 221 21.56 -15.43 13.08
C ARG A 221 20.94 -14.08 13.49
N PRO A 222 20.87 -13.73 14.79
CA PRO A 222 20.30 -12.47 15.26
C PRO A 222 21.01 -11.19 14.76
N ASP A 223 22.25 -11.30 14.28
CA ASP A 223 23.02 -10.19 13.70
C ASP A 223 22.87 -10.06 12.17
N SER A 224 22.21 -11.03 11.53
CA SER A 224 22.18 -11.13 10.08
C SER A 224 21.25 -10.12 9.43
N LYS A 225 21.78 -9.43 8.41
CA LYS A 225 20.99 -8.57 7.54
C LYS A 225 20.39 -9.33 6.34
N ALA A 226 20.67 -10.62 6.18
CA ALA A 226 20.25 -11.40 5.01
C ALA A 226 18.72 -11.45 4.85
N ILE A 227 17.96 -11.51 5.95
CA ILE A 227 16.49 -11.49 5.92
C ILE A 227 15.94 -10.23 5.23
N TYR A 228 16.54 -9.05 5.46
CA TYR A 228 16.14 -7.81 4.79
C TYR A 228 16.42 -7.85 3.29
N THR A 229 17.50 -8.51 2.85
CA THR A 229 17.77 -8.74 1.42
C THR A 229 16.70 -9.62 0.77
N HIS A 230 16.16 -10.61 1.48
CA HIS A 230 15.04 -11.42 0.98
C HIS A 230 13.71 -10.67 0.99
N ILE A 231 13.42 -9.86 2.02
CA ILE A 231 12.26 -8.96 2.05
C ILE A 231 12.31 -7.93 0.90
N SER A 232 13.50 -7.35 0.64
CA SER A 232 13.73 -6.46 -0.52
C SER A 232 13.48 -7.17 -1.86
N ARG A 233 13.98 -8.41 -2.03
CA ARG A 233 13.70 -9.23 -3.23
C ARG A 233 12.21 -9.53 -3.39
N ILE A 234 11.48 -9.76 -2.29
CA ILE A 234 10.01 -9.91 -2.30
C ILE A 234 9.36 -8.62 -2.79
N LYS A 235 9.67 -7.46 -2.19
CA LYS A 235 9.17 -6.14 -2.65
C LYS A 235 9.39 -5.96 -4.16
N SER A 236 10.62 -6.13 -4.63
CA SER A 236 10.96 -5.95 -6.05
C SER A 236 10.28 -6.94 -7.01
N ALA A 237 9.91 -8.14 -6.56
CA ALA A 237 9.18 -9.11 -7.38
C ALA A 237 7.71 -8.70 -7.57
N PHE A 238 7.06 -8.17 -6.52
CA PHE A 238 5.68 -7.66 -6.62
C PHE A 238 5.62 -6.32 -7.37
N TYR A 239 6.52 -5.36 -7.10
CA TYR A 239 6.57 -4.07 -7.80
C TYR A 239 6.90 -4.20 -9.31
N LYS A 240 7.49 -5.32 -9.75
CA LYS A 240 7.68 -5.64 -11.18
C LYS A 240 6.39 -6.09 -11.89
N GLN A 241 5.34 -6.41 -11.15
CA GLN A 241 4.11 -7.04 -11.65
C GLN A 241 2.86 -6.18 -11.45
N MET A 242 2.89 -5.21 -10.53
CA MET A 242 1.81 -4.25 -10.29
C MET A 242 2.34 -2.96 -9.64
N ASP A 243 1.53 -1.90 -9.63
CA ASP A 243 1.83 -0.67 -8.90
C ASP A 243 1.97 -0.91 -7.38
N TYR A 244 2.87 -0.17 -6.74
CA TYR A 244 3.21 -0.32 -5.33
C TYR A 244 1.99 -0.17 -4.40
N LYS A 245 0.99 0.68 -4.73
CA LYS A 245 -0.24 0.84 -3.91
C LYS A 245 -1.04 -0.45 -3.75
N PHE A 246 -0.90 -1.39 -4.69
CA PHE A 246 -1.52 -2.71 -4.61
C PHE A 246 -0.54 -3.76 -4.08
N ALA A 247 0.71 -3.73 -4.55
CA ALA A 247 1.76 -4.66 -4.11
C ALA A 247 2.01 -4.63 -2.59
N ASP A 248 1.88 -3.45 -1.96
CA ASP A 248 2.15 -3.26 -0.53
C ASP A 248 1.24 -4.10 0.39
N LYS A 249 0.11 -4.61 -0.13
CA LYS A 249 -0.77 -5.56 0.59
C LYS A 249 -0.24 -7.00 0.60
N PHE A 250 0.56 -7.38 -0.40
CA PHE A 250 0.99 -8.76 -0.65
C PHE A 250 2.44 -9.04 -0.25
N ILE A 251 3.26 -8.01 -0.08
CA ILE A 251 4.65 -8.12 0.36
C ILE A 251 4.76 -8.36 1.88
N VAL A 252 5.95 -8.76 2.32
CA VAL A 252 6.31 -8.77 3.74
C VAL A 252 6.61 -7.33 4.18
N ASN A 253 5.79 -6.79 5.08
CA ASN A 253 5.85 -5.40 5.55
C ASN A 253 5.76 -5.32 7.09
N SER A 254 5.70 -4.13 7.66
CA SER A 254 5.55 -3.87 9.11
C SER A 254 4.66 -2.67 9.38
N ALA A 255 3.92 -2.69 10.50
CA ALA A 255 3.02 -1.61 10.90
C ALA A 255 3.69 -0.23 11.09
N ASN A 256 4.99 -0.19 11.36
CA ASN A 256 5.79 1.03 11.46
C ASN A 256 7.23 0.77 10.97
N PHE A 257 7.92 1.81 10.49
CA PHE A 257 9.35 1.70 10.16
C PHE A 257 10.17 1.28 11.39
N GLY A 258 11.23 0.49 11.17
CA GLY A 258 12.12 0.01 12.25
C GLY A 258 11.53 -1.06 13.17
N ASN A 259 10.24 -1.40 13.05
CA ASN A 259 9.64 -2.48 13.83
C ASN A 259 10.19 -3.86 13.38
N ASP A 260 10.65 -4.67 14.33
CA ASP A 260 11.14 -6.04 14.09
C ASP A 260 10.04 -7.02 13.67
N TYR A 261 8.78 -6.69 13.95
CA TYR A 261 7.64 -7.54 13.64
C TYR A 261 7.19 -7.35 12.18
N LYS A 262 7.27 -8.42 11.38
CA LYS A 262 6.95 -8.43 9.94
C LYS A 262 5.82 -9.40 9.61
N PHE A 263 4.91 -9.00 8.72
CA PHE A 263 3.73 -9.79 8.30
C PHE A 263 3.37 -9.47 6.84
N ILE A 264 2.45 -10.23 6.24
CA ILE A 264 1.87 -9.91 4.92
C ILE A 264 0.49 -9.27 5.18
N PRO A 265 0.26 -7.98 4.85
CA PRO A 265 -0.94 -7.27 5.29
C PRO A 265 -2.27 -7.91 4.89
N ILE A 266 -2.40 -8.47 3.68
CA ILE A 266 -3.65 -9.11 3.22
C ILE A 266 -4.09 -10.28 4.13
N LEU A 267 -3.15 -10.93 4.82
CA LEU A 267 -3.39 -12.07 5.71
C LEU A 267 -3.64 -11.70 7.18
N LYS A 268 -3.49 -10.41 7.56
CA LYS A 268 -3.75 -10.00 8.95
C LYS A 268 -5.26 -9.97 9.26
N ASN A 269 -6.09 -9.70 8.25
CA ASN A 269 -7.55 -9.57 8.34
C ASN A 269 -8.24 -10.80 8.96
N LYS A 270 -7.55 -11.96 9.00
CA LYS A 270 -7.99 -13.24 9.57
C LYS A 270 -8.37 -13.26 11.05
N ILE A 271 -8.01 -12.26 11.85
CA ILE A 271 -8.27 -12.25 13.31
C ILE A 271 -9.20 -11.11 13.73
N ASP A 272 -9.03 -9.91 13.16
CA ASP A 272 -9.82 -8.73 13.53
C ASP A 272 -11.33 -8.85 13.14
N GLN A 273 -11.76 -9.97 12.55
CA GLN A 273 -13.17 -10.29 12.26
C GLN A 273 -13.76 -11.50 13.02
N GLU A 274 -12.97 -12.25 13.80
CA GLU A 274 -13.50 -13.35 14.63
C GLU A 274 -13.73 -12.94 16.11
N GLU A 275 -13.11 -11.84 16.59
CA GLU A 275 -13.32 -11.34 17.96
C GLU A 275 -14.47 -10.32 18.10
N GLU A 276 -14.97 -9.71 17.01
CA GLU A 276 -15.99 -8.64 17.07
C GLU A 276 -17.45 -9.14 16.90
N PHE A 277 -17.75 -10.41 17.22
CA PHE A 277 -19.12 -10.96 17.17
C PHE A 277 -19.55 -11.69 18.44
N HIS A 278 -19.60 -10.98 19.57
CA HIS A 278 -20.26 -11.41 20.81
C HIS A 278 -21.59 -10.65 21.03
N PRO A 279 -22.73 -11.14 20.49
CA PRO A 279 -24.05 -10.57 20.75
C PRO A 279 -24.65 -11.10 22.06
N ASP A 280 -23.97 -10.88 23.20
CA ASP A 280 -24.45 -11.27 24.53
C ASP A 280 -25.58 -10.35 25.02
N VAL A 281 -26.73 -10.49 24.38
CA VAL A 281 -28.01 -9.90 24.81
C VAL A 281 -28.57 -10.72 25.97
N THR A 282 -28.09 -10.46 27.19
CA THR A 282 -28.80 -10.87 28.41
C THR A 282 -29.95 -9.92 28.69
N PHE A 283 -31.15 -10.28 28.21
CA PHE A 283 -32.39 -9.87 28.86
C PHE A 283 -32.51 -10.61 30.20
N ASP A 284 -32.78 -9.89 31.28
CA ASP A 284 -33.66 -10.39 32.35
C ASP A 284 -34.20 -9.21 33.20
N LEU A 285 -35.53 -9.03 33.09
CA LEU A 285 -36.48 -8.34 33.98
C LEU A 285 -36.12 -6.96 34.56
#